data_AF-A0A061RLD9-F1
#
_entry.id   AF-A0A061RLD9-F1
#
_cell.length_a   1.000
_cell.length_b   1.000
_cell.length_c   1.000
_cell.angle_alpha   90.00
_cell.angle_beta   90.00
_cell.angle_gamma   90.00
#
_symmetry.space_group_name_H-M   'P 1'
#
loop_
_entity.id
_entity.type
_entity.pdbx_description
1 polymer ?
#
loop_
_entity_poly.entity_id
_entity_poly.type
_entity_poly.pdbx_seq_one_letter_code
_entity_poly.pdbx_strand_id
1 'polypeptide(L)'
;MSISLPPFVDGVTRGELELRVDNLQWELPGAPSNVQARVKWWGESGDGTVIKLRPGEPQRNSHTRQFVLKSGPKHVVKYLKDMATLFLTIEDSRTLAQKGNVAVDVRTLDVQSPVVGCYPVVGLNRRALGRVDVRLALSFDSAVVSSFEMNEHIAATD
;
A
#
# COMPACT_ATOMS: atom_id res chain seq x y z
N MET A 1 -13.50 -8.13 -2.47
CA MET A 1 -14.20 -6.91 -2.01
C MET A 1 -13.16 -5.82 -1.87
N SER A 2 -13.39 -4.66 -2.48
CA SER A 2 -12.50 -3.50 -2.31
C SER A 2 -12.94 -2.74 -1.06
N ILE A 3 -12.01 -2.48 -0.15
CA ILE A 3 -12.25 -1.66 1.04
C ILE A 3 -12.12 -0.18 0.70
N SER A 4 -12.95 0.67 1.30
CA SER A 4 -12.74 2.11 1.25
C SER A 4 -11.79 2.56 2.36
N LEU A 5 -10.95 3.55 2.09
CA LEU A 5 -10.05 4.13 3.08
C LEU A 5 -10.47 5.56 3.45
N PRO A 6 -10.49 5.90 4.76
CA PRO A 6 -10.41 5.00 5.91
C PRO A 6 -11.53 3.94 5.95
N PRO A 7 -11.32 2.79 6.62
CA PRO A 7 -12.33 1.73 6.71
C PRO A 7 -13.65 2.25 7.31
N PHE A 8 -14.78 1.70 6.85
CA PHE A 8 -16.15 2.02 7.29
C PHE A 8 -16.63 3.45 7.03
N VAL A 9 -15.92 4.22 6.22
CA VAL A 9 -16.47 5.48 5.71
C VAL A 9 -17.49 5.18 4.62
N ASP A 10 -18.70 5.73 4.77
CA ASP A 10 -19.74 5.72 3.75
C ASP A 10 -19.75 7.04 2.96
N GLY A 11 -20.18 6.97 1.70
CA GLY A 11 -20.22 8.11 0.80
C GLY A 11 -19.83 7.78 -0.64
N VAL A 12 -19.83 8.81 -1.48
CA VAL A 12 -19.39 8.73 -2.87
C VAL A 12 -17.87 8.53 -2.94
N THR A 13 -17.41 7.84 -3.98
CA THR A 13 -15.98 7.77 -4.29
C THR A 13 -15.48 9.17 -4.62
N ARG A 14 -14.50 9.65 -3.86
CA ARG A 14 -13.84 10.95 -4.05
C ARG A 14 -12.43 10.80 -4.65
N GLY A 15 -11.87 9.60 -4.65
CA GLY A 15 -10.53 9.33 -5.13
C GLY A 15 -10.10 7.88 -4.96
N GLU A 16 -8.82 7.62 -5.18
CA GLU A 16 -8.21 6.29 -5.07
C GLU A 16 -6.81 6.37 -4.47
N LEU A 17 -6.45 5.33 -3.72
CA LEU A 17 -5.07 5.06 -3.32
C LEU A 17 -4.56 3.89 -4.16
N GLU A 18 -3.51 4.14 -4.94
CA GLU A 18 -2.80 3.12 -5.68
C GLU A 18 -1.67 2.54 -4.81
N LEU A 19 -1.65 1.22 -4.63
CA LEU A 19 -0.53 0.46 -4.08
C LEU A 19 0.04 -0.44 -5.17
N ARG A 20 1.32 -0.29 -5.46
CA ARG A 20 2.07 -1.12 -6.40
C ARG A 20 3.24 -1.78 -5.68
N VAL A 21 3.38 -3.10 -5.86
CA VAL A 21 4.41 -3.92 -5.20
C VAL A 21 5.17 -4.73 -6.24
N ASP A 22 6.33 -4.24 -6.66
CA ASP A 22 7.07 -4.73 -7.82
C ASP A 22 8.46 -5.25 -7.45
N ASN A 23 9.11 -5.91 -8.41
CA ASN A 23 10.54 -6.23 -8.36
C ASN A 23 10.97 -6.92 -7.05
N LEU A 24 10.20 -7.93 -6.62
CA LEU A 24 10.58 -8.75 -5.48
C LEU A 24 11.82 -9.57 -5.84
N GLN A 25 12.93 -9.28 -5.17
CA GLN A 25 14.21 -9.94 -5.32
C GLN A 25 14.58 -10.65 -4.02
N TRP A 26 14.89 -11.94 -4.11
CA TRP A 26 15.32 -12.73 -2.98
C TRP A 26 16.85 -12.75 -2.88
N GLU A 27 17.35 -12.64 -1.65
CA GLU A 27 18.78 -12.72 -1.30
C GLU A 27 19.08 -14.00 -0.51
N LEU A 28 18.31 -15.07 -0.73
CA LEU A 28 18.42 -16.34 -0.01
C LEU A 28 18.43 -17.56 -0.96
N PRO A 29 19.21 -18.62 -0.63
CA PRO A 29 19.21 -19.86 -1.39
C PRO A 29 17.89 -20.62 -1.23
N GLY A 30 17.33 -21.12 -2.33
CA GLY A 30 16.02 -21.79 -2.30
C GLY A 30 14.83 -20.83 -2.19
N ALA A 31 14.99 -19.63 -2.75
CA ALA A 31 13.97 -18.59 -2.79
C ALA A 31 12.60 -19.10 -3.28
N PRO A 32 11.48 -18.74 -2.60
CA PRO A 32 10.16 -19.17 -3.01
C PRO A 32 9.73 -18.49 -4.31
N SER A 33 9.19 -19.27 -5.24
CA SER A 33 8.79 -18.79 -6.58
C SER A 33 7.35 -18.30 -6.66
N ASN A 34 6.49 -18.68 -5.71
CA ASN A 34 5.08 -18.30 -5.68
C ASN A 34 4.74 -17.69 -4.33
N VAL A 35 4.76 -16.36 -4.28
CA VAL A 35 4.47 -15.61 -3.06
C VAL A 35 3.41 -14.56 -3.30
N GLN A 36 2.82 -14.07 -2.22
CA GLN A 36 1.83 -13.01 -2.25
C GLN A 36 2.11 -12.01 -1.13
N ALA A 37 1.87 -10.74 -1.39
CA ALA A 37 1.84 -9.70 -0.37
C ALA A 37 0.40 -9.52 0.10
N ARG A 38 0.19 -9.66 1.40
CA ARG A 38 -1.05 -9.31 2.07
C ARG A 38 -0.88 -7.94 2.72
N VAL A 39 -1.77 -7.02 2.37
CA VAL A 39 -1.84 -5.69 2.95
C VAL A 39 -3.08 -5.60 3.81
N LYS A 40 -2.94 -5.14 5.05
CA LYS A 40 -4.07 -4.90 5.95
C LYS A 40 -4.02 -3.46 6.43
N TRP A 41 -5.10 -2.72 6.19
CA TRP A 41 -5.20 -1.33 6.60
C TRP A 41 -5.60 -1.22 8.06
N TRP A 42 -5.17 -0.14 8.72
CA TRP A 42 -5.53 0.09 10.12
C TRP A 42 -7.04 0.27 10.28
N GLY A 43 -7.65 -0.49 11.18
CA GLY A 43 -9.09 -0.54 11.39
C GLY A 43 -9.84 -1.49 10.44
N GLU A 44 -9.17 -2.19 9.52
CA GLU A 44 -9.85 -3.17 8.65
C GLU A 44 -10.27 -4.43 9.42
N SER A 45 -11.55 -4.84 9.31
CA SER A 45 -12.11 -6.05 9.96
C SER A 45 -11.83 -7.37 9.22
N GLY A 46 -11.19 -7.35 8.05
CA GLY A 46 -10.91 -8.52 7.22
C GLY A 46 -9.46 -9.03 7.30
N ASP A 47 -9.16 -10.03 6.46
CA ASP A 47 -7.82 -10.62 6.30
C ASP A 47 -6.87 -9.77 5.44
N GLY A 48 -7.26 -8.55 5.08
CA GLY A 48 -6.47 -7.73 4.17
C GLY A 48 -6.68 -8.09 2.69
N THR A 49 -6.09 -7.26 1.84
CA THR A 49 -6.06 -7.45 0.39
C THR A 49 -4.79 -8.18 -0.02
N VAL A 50 -4.91 -9.11 -0.98
CA VAL A 50 -3.79 -9.92 -1.45
C VAL A 50 -3.33 -9.51 -2.86
N ILE A 51 -2.02 -9.38 -3.01
CA ILE A 51 -1.31 -9.06 -4.25
C ILE A 51 -0.40 -10.25 -4.58
N LYS A 52 -0.70 -10.98 -5.64
CA LYS A 52 0.13 -12.11 -6.08
C LYS A 52 1.42 -11.57 -6.65
N LEU A 53 2.56 -11.97 -6.10
CA LEU A 53 3.88 -11.56 -6.55
C LEU A 53 4.53 -12.68 -7.37
N ARG A 54 5.29 -12.31 -8.39
CA ARG A 54 6.11 -13.25 -9.17
C ARG A 54 7.56 -12.77 -9.09
N PRO A 55 8.36 -13.34 -8.17
CA PRO A 55 9.76 -12.97 -8.03
C PRO A 55 10.51 -13.19 -9.35
N GLY A 56 11.37 -12.24 -9.74
CA GLY A 56 12.20 -12.34 -10.93
C GLY A 56 11.54 -12.01 -12.27
N GLU A 57 10.23 -11.71 -12.32
CA GLU A 57 9.59 -11.21 -13.54
C GLU A 57 9.60 -9.66 -13.57
N PRO A 58 10.18 -9.03 -14.61
CA PRO A 58 10.04 -7.59 -14.79
C PRO A 58 8.62 -7.26 -15.26
N GLN A 59 7.91 -6.50 -14.43
CA GLN A 59 6.75 -5.65 -14.73
C GLN A 59 5.74 -6.21 -15.74
N ARG A 60 4.62 -6.70 -15.21
CA ARG A 60 3.32 -6.63 -15.87
C ARG A 60 2.33 -6.22 -14.80
N ASN A 61 1.47 -5.23 -15.06
CA ASN A 61 0.47 -4.53 -14.22
C ASN A 61 -0.37 -5.35 -13.19
N SER A 62 -0.12 -6.64 -13.00
CA SER A 62 -0.74 -7.56 -12.06
C SER A 62 -0.47 -7.26 -10.59
N HIS A 63 0.54 -6.44 -10.27
CA HIS A 63 0.99 -6.16 -8.90
C HIS A 63 0.44 -4.87 -8.30
N THR A 64 -0.42 -4.16 -9.05
CA THR A 64 -1.10 -2.95 -8.57
C THR A 64 -2.45 -3.28 -7.95
N ARG A 65 -2.81 -2.60 -6.86
CA ARG A 65 -4.14 -2.58 -6.26
C ARG A 65 -4.58 -1.16 -6.02
N GLN A 66 -5.85 -0.91 -6.26
CA GLN A 66 -6.50 0.37 -6.00
C GLN A 66 -7.46 0.21 -4.83
N PHE A 67 -7.44 1.20 -3.93
CA PHE A 67 -8.33 1.30 -2.78
C PHE A 67 -9.16 2.57 -2.92
N VAL A 68 -10.47 2.45 -2.74
CA VAL A 68 -11.38 3.58 -2.94
C VAL A 68 -11.24 4.56 -1.78
N LEU A 69 -11.17 5.85 -2.07
CA LEU A 69 -11.22 6.92 -1.07
C LEU A 69 -12.61 7.53 -1.06
N LYS A 70 -13.27 7.53 0.09
CA LYS A 70 -14.57 8.18 0.29
C LYS A 70 -14.47 9.46 1.12
N SER A 71 -13.38 9.64 1.85
CA SER A 71 -13.10 10.85 2.60
C SER A 71 -12.35 11.88 1.74
N GLY A 72 -12.37 13.16 2.16
CA GLY A 72 -11.56 14.19 1.51
C GLY A 72 -10.06 14.06 1.83
N PRO A 73 -9.18 14.73 1.04
CA PRO A 73 -7.71 14.62 1.14
C PRO A 73 -7.16 14.75 2.57
N LYS A 74 -7.56 15.81 3.28
CA LYS A 74 -7.14 16.09 4.65
C LYS A 74 -7.39 14.93 5.63
N HIS A 75 -8.54 14.27 5.51
CA HIS A 75 -8.91 13.16 6.39
C HIS A 75 -8.13 11.89 6.05
N VAL A 76 -7.93 11.63 4.74
CA VAL A 76 -7.12 10.50 4.27
C VAL A 76 -5.67 10.65 4.71
N VAL A 77 -5.07 11.82 4.49
CA VAL A 77 -3.68 12.09 4.89
C VAL A 77 -3.52 12.03 6.41
N LYS A 78 -4.48 12.55 7.18
CA LYS A 78 -4.48 12.40 8.64
C LYS A 78 -4.50 10.92 9.08
N TYR A 79 -5.39 10.12 8.49
CA TYR A 79 -5.45 8.68 8.76
C TYR A 79 -4.12 7.97 8.47
N LEU A 80 -3.47 8.30 7.34
CA LEU A 80 -2.17 7.73 6.97
C LEU A 80 -1.07 8.16 7.95
N LYS A 81 -1.06 9.43 8.38
CA LYS A 81 -0.14 9.95 9.39
C LYS A 81 -0.31 9.23 10.73
N ASP A 82 -1.54 9.04 11.18
CA ASP A 82 -1.86 8.35 12.44
C ASP A 82 -1.51 6.86 12.39
N MET A 83 -1.71 6.21 11.23
CA MET A 83 -1.31 4.82 11.01
C MET A 83 0.22 4.63 11.02
N ALA A 84 0.95 5.64 10.56
CA ALA A 84 2.40 5.74 10.46
C ALA A 84 3.09 4.73 9.54
N THR A 85 2.90 3.43 9.76
CA THR A 85 3.58 2.36 9.02
C THR A 85 2.57 1.38 8.45
N LEU A 86 2.65 1.12 7.14
CA LEU A 86 1.95 0.05 6.46
C LEU A 86 2.81 -1.21 6.43
N PHE A 87 2.27 -2.32 6.93
CA PHE A 87 2.91 -3.63 6.84
C PHE A 87 2.34 -4.42 5.67
N LEU A 88 3.25 -4.93 4.82
CA LEU A 88 2.95 -5.93 3.81
C LEU A 88 3.51 -7.27 4.29
N THR A 89 2.63 -8.23 4.56
CA THR A 89 3.03 -9.59 4.94
C THR A 89 3.29 -10.40 3.69
N ILE A 90 4.51 -10.88 3.51
CA ILE A 90 4.87 -11.78 2.41
C ILE A 90 4.60 -13.21 2.84
N GLU A 91 3.71 -13.87 2.12
CA GLU A 91 3.26 -15.24 2.38
C GLU A 91 3.57 -16.14 1.18
N ASP A 92 3.75 -17.44 1.44
CA ASP A 92 3.72 -18.45 0.39
C ASP A 92 2.30 -18.61 -0.15
N SER A 93 2.12 -18.53 -1.47
CA SER A 93 0.79 -18.51 -2.09
C SER A 93 0.02 -19.83 -1.98
N ARG A 94 0.70 -20.95 -1.65
CA ARG A 94 0.07 -22.27 -1.53
C ARG A 94 -0.26 -22.62 -0.09
N THR A 95 0.67 -22.35 0.81
CA THR A 95 0.58 -22.74 2.23
C THR A 95 0.09 -21.61 3.13
N LEU A 96 0.04 -20.37 2.62
CA LEU A 96 -0.21 -19.15 3.39
C LEU A 96 0.79 -18.92 4.54
N ALA A 97 1.91 -19.65 4.53
CA ALA A 97 2.94 -19.50 5.54
C ALA A 97 3.66 -18.16 5.37
N GLN A 98 3.64 -17.33 6.40
CA GLN A 98 4.38 -16.06 6.43
C GLN A 98 5.89 -16.31 6.28
N LYS A 99 6.50 -15.61 5.33
CA LYS A 99 7.94 -15.61 5.06
C LYS A 99 8.62 -14.41 5.65
N GLY A 100 7.99 -13.24 5.58
CA GLY A 100 8.53 -12.00 6.12
C GLY A 100 7.56 -10.85 6.00
N ASN A 101 7.97 -9.69 6.49
CA ASN A 101 7.20 -8.46 6.47
C ASN A 101 8.01 -7.34 5.82
N VAL A 102 7.29 -6.43 5.16
CA VAL A 102 7.81 -5.19 4.63
C VAL A 102 7.12 -4.06 5.37
N ALA A 103 7.91 -3.15 5.94
CA ALA A 103 7.41 -1.98 6.65
C ALA A 103 7.60 -0.74 5.77
N VAL A 104 6.52 -0.07 5.45
CA VAL A 104 6.49 1.12 4.59
C VAL A 104 6.02 2.30 5.43
N ASP A 105 6.85 3.33 5.57
CA ASP A 105 6.44 4.59 6.22
C ASP A 105 5.48 5.35 5.32
N VAL A 106 4.26 5.59 5.80
CA VAL A 106 3.20 6.26 5.06
C VAL A 106 2.88 7.66 5.61
N ARG A 107 3.63 8.15 6.60
CA ARG A 107 3.41 9.48 7.18
C ARG A 107 3.66 10.62 6.20
N THR A 108 4.54 10.37 5.24
CA THR A 108 4.95 11.32 4.19
C THR A 108 4.09 11.20 2.93
N LEU A 109 3.13 10.25 2.90
CA LEU A 109 2.22 10.07 1.78
C LEU A 109 1.23 11.23 1.75
N ASP A 110 1.29 12.01 0.67
CA ASP A 110 0.38 13.10 0.38
C ASP A 110 -0.10 13.03 -1.07
N VAL A 111 -1.07 13.88 -1.44
CA VAL A 111 -1.63 13.94 -2.79
C VAL A 111 -0.59 14.31 -3.83
N GLN A 112 0.35 15.19 -3.48
CA GLN A 112 1.45 15.61 -4.35
C GLN A 112 2.74 14.84 -4.09
N SER A 113 2.80 14.07 -3.00
CA SER A 113 4.00 13.37 -2.55
C SER A 113 3.73 11.86 -2.43
N PRO A 114 3.86 11.10 -3.54
CA PRO A 114 3.76 9.65 -3.48
C PRO A 114 4.93 9.06 -2.69
N VAL A 115 4.67 7.98 -1.96
CA VAL A 115 5.74 7.20 -1.32
C VAL A 115 6.25 6.19 -2.33
N VAL A 116 7.55 6.24 -2.64
CA VAL A 116 8.22 5.33 -3.57
C VAL A 116 9.54 4.91 -2.94
N GLY A 117 9.80 3.60 -2.89
CA GLY A 117 11.06 3.11 -2.34
C GLY A 117 11.28 1.62 -2.52
N CYS A 118 12.49 1.18 -2.21
CA CYS A 118 12.90 -0.21 -2.22
C CYS A 118 13.13 -0.68 -0.78
N TYR A 119 12.23 -1.55 -0.29
CA TYR A 119 12.11 -1.93 1.11
C TYR A 119 12.61 -3.35 1.35
N PRO A 120 13.29 -3.61 2.48
CA PRO A 120 13.73 -4.96 2.83
C PRO A 120 12.53 -5.83 3.21
N VAL A 121 12.54 -7.08 2.76
CA VAL A 121 11.66 -8.14 3.25
C VAL A 121 12.34 -8.75 4.47
N VAL A 122 11.82 -8.46 5.67
CA VAL A 122 12.40 -8.93 6.93
C VAL A 122 11.71 -10.21 7.37
N GLY A 123 12.48 -11.30 7.48
CA GLY A 123 11.98 -12.60 7.92
C GLY A 123 11.63 -12.65 9.40
N LEU A 124 10.99 -13.75 9.82
CA LEU A 124 10.65 -14.01 11.23
C LEU A 124 11.88 -14.01 12.16
N ASN A 125 13.05 -14.36 11.61
CA ASN A 125 14.34 -14.31 12.30
C ASN A 125 14.99 -12.91 12.34
N ARG A 126 14.26 -11.86 11.94
CA ARG A 126 14.72 -10.47 11.82
C ARG A 126 15.87 -10.25 10.84
N ARG A 127 16.12 -11.20 9.93
CA ARG A 127 17.10 -11.04 8.85
C ARG A 127 16.41 -10.55 7.58
N ALA A 128 17.10 -9.72 6.82
CA ALA A 128 16.69 -9.41 5.46
C ALA A 128 16.75 -10.70 4.62
N LEU A 129 15.64 -11.01 3.96
CA LEU A 129 15.48 -12.13 3.05
C LEU A 129 15.59 -11.67 1.59
N GLY A 130 15.44 -10.38 1.34
CA GLY A 130 15.39 -9.80 0.00
C GLY A 130 14.86 -8.36 0.06
N ARG A 131 14.51 -7.84 -1.11
CA ARG A 131 13.99 -6.47 -1.26
C ARG A 131 12.82 -6.44 -2.24
N VAL A 132 11.96 -5.43 -2.09
CA VAL A 132 10.81 -5.22 -2.96
C VAL A 132 10.58 -3.73 -3.17
N ASP A 133 10.20 -3.37 -4.38
CA ASP A 133 9.86 -1.99 -4.73
C ASP A 133 8.39 -1.74 -4.40
N VAL A 134 8.11 -0.70 -3.63
CA VAL A 134 6.75 -0.31 -3.25
C VAL A 134 6.51 1.13 -3.69
N ARG A 135 5.35 1.34 -4.31
CA ARG A 135 4.82 2.67 -4.61
C ARG A 135 3.42 2.81 -4.05
N LEU A 136 3.18 3.93 -3.38
CA LEU A 136 1.88 4.38 -2.90
C LEU A 136 1.61 5.78 -3.43
N ALA A 137 0.46 5.99 -4.05
CA ALA A 137 0.07 7.30 -4.58
C ALA A 137 -1.42 7.56 -4.31
N LEU A 138 -1.75 8.81 -3.98
CA LEU A 138 -3.11 9.26 -3.81
C LEU A 138 -3.56 10.02 -5.07
N SER A 139 -4.78 9.75 -5.52
CA SER A 139 -5.46 10.53 -6.55
C SER A 139 -6.86 10.88 -6.08
N PHE A 140 -7.31 12.10 -6.38
CA PHE A 140 -8.66 12.56 -6.07
C PHE A 140 -9.34 13.01 -7.36
N ASP A 141 -10.63 12.73 -7.48
CA ASP A 141 -11.44 13.13 -8.63
C ASP A 141 -11.82 14.61 -8.50
N SER A 142 -11.29 15.43 -9.41
CA SER A 142 -11.57 16.86 -9.48
C SER A 142 -13.03 17.21 -9.80
N ALA A 143 -13.83 16.25 -10.28
CA ALA A 143 -15.27 16.43 -10.47
C ALA A 143 -16.06 16.33 -9.15
N VAL A 144 -15.49 15.69 -8.13
CA VAL A 144 -16.15 15.39 -6.84
C VAL A 144 -15.52 16.16 -5.68
N VAL A 145 -14.21 16.40 -5.74
CA VAL A 145 -13.48 17.21 -4.77
C VAL A 145 -13.32 18.62 -5.35
N SER A 146 -13.86 19.61 -4.64
CA SER A 146 -13.76 21.00 -5.09
C SER A 146 -12.30 21.46 -5.16
N SER A 147 -11.99 22.34 -6.11
CA SER A 147 -10.67 22.99 -6.17
C SER A 147 -10.34 23.73 -4.88
N PHE A 148 -11.35 24.22 -4.13
CA PHE A 148 -11.15 24.81 -2.81
C PHE A 148 -10.64 23.79 -1.79
N GLU A 149 -11.30 22.63 -1.65
CA GLU A 149 -10.85 21.56 -0.73
C GLU A 149 -9.44 21.07 -1.08
N MET A 150 -9.14 20.96 -2.38
CA MET A 150 -7.83 20.53 -2.87
C MET A 150 -6.75 21.58 -2.60
N ASN A 151 -7.02 22.86 -2.89
CA ASN A 151 -6.09 23.95 -2.67
C ASN A 151 -5.86 24.23 -1.18
N GLU A 152 -6.90 24.10 -0.34
CA GLU A 152 -6.77 24.21 1.12
C GLU A 152 -5.82 23.13 1.66
N HIS A 153 -5.96 21.89 1.18
CA HIS A 153 -5.06 20.80 1.56
C HIS A 153 -3.62 21.06 1.11
N ILE A 154 -3.42 21.47 -0.14
CA ILE A 154 -2.09 21.79 -0.69
C ILE A 154 -1.44 22.92 0.12
N ALA A 155 -2.16 24.02 0.35
CA ALA A 155 -1.65 25.17 1.10
C ALA A 155 -1.33 24.86 2.57
N ALA A 156 -1.97 23.86 3.17
CA ALA A 156 -1.71 23.42 4.54
C ALA A 156 -0.51 22.45 4.65
N THR A 157 0.04 22.00 3.52
CA THR A 157 1.11 20.98 3.46
C THR A 157 2.42 21.54 2.88
N ASP A 158 2.42 22.80 2.39
CA ASP A 158 3.61 23.61 2.06
C ASP A 158 4.33 24.15 3.31
#